data_AF-A0A6P2AVT6-F1
#
_entry.id   AF-A0A6P2AVT6-F1
#
_cell.length_a   1.000
_cell.length_b   1.000
_cell.length_c   1.000
_cell.angle_alpha   90.00
_cell.angle_beta   90.00
_cell.angle_gamma   90.00
#
_symmetry.space_group_name_H-M   'P 1'
#
loop_
_entity.id
_entity.type
_entity.pdbx_description
1 polymer ?
#
loop_
_entity_poly.entity_id
_entity_poly.type
_entity_poly.pdbx_seq_one_letter_code
_entity_poly.pdbx_strand_id
1 'polypeptide(L)'
;MSLVIYEEIVKASGLSEQELILELVLLLFQQDKISLGKAARLLDISQIGLQRILAERGINIHYDVAEFHEDIEHLRDKGWL
;
A
#
# COMPACT_ATOMS: atom_id res chain seq x y z
N MET A 1 -17.47 10.96 10.04
CA MET A 1 -18.01 10.97 8.66
C MET A 1 -17.70 9.62 8.04
N SER A 2 -18.67 8.97 7.41
CA SER A 2 -18.49 7.66 6.76
C SER A 2 -18.54 7.82 5.24
N LEU A 3 -17.77 6.97 4.54
CA LEU A 3 -17.89 6.76 3.10
C LEU A 3 -18.77 5.52 2.88
N VAL A 4 -19.74 5.60 1.98
CA VAL A 4 -20.63 4.48 1.65
C VAL A 4 -20.35 4.02 0.22
N ILE A 5 -20.12 2.73 0.04
CA ILE A 5 -20.01 2.08 -1.27
C ILE A 5 -21.31 1.32 -1.51
N TYR A 6 -21.98 1.58 -2.63
CA TYR A 6 -23.22 0.90 -2.98
C TYR A 6 -22.96 -0.53 -3.46
N GLU A 7 -23.87 -1.44 -3.14
CA GLU A 7 -23.77 -2.87 -3.47
C GLU A 7 -23.64 -3.11 -5.00
N GLU A 8 -24.23 -2.25 -5.83
CA GLU A 8 -24.09 -2.33 -7.29
C GLU A 8 -22.61 -2.21 -7.74
N ILE A 9 -21.82 -1.38 -7.07
CA ILE A 9 -20.38 -1.23 -7.36
C ILE A 9 -19.63 -2.52 -6.98
N VAL A 10 -19.94 -3.08 -5.82
CA VAL A 10 -19.35 -4.35 -5.36
C VAL A 10 -19.68 -5.46 -6.36
N LYS A 11 -20.94 -5.61 -6.75
CA LYS A 11 -21.39 -6.59 -7.75
C LYS A 11 -20.73 -6.39 -9.11
N ALA A 12 -20.64 -5.14 -9.59
CA ALA A 12 -20.01 -4.83 -10.87
C ALA A 12 -18.50 -5.16 -10.89
N SER A 13 -17.82 -5.09 -9.73
CA SER A 13 -16.41 -5.46 -9.63
C SER A 13 -16.14 -6.96 -9.68
N GLY A 14 -17.12 -7.79 -9.34
CA GLY A 14 -16.95 -9.25 -9.19
C GLY A 14 -16.15 -9.65 -7.93
N LEU A 15 -15.82 -8.69 -7.06
CA LEU A 15 -15.09 -8.89 -5.82
C LEU A 15 -16.04 -8.97 -4.62
N SER A 16 -15.61 -9.64 -3.56
CA SER A 16 -16.19 -9.46 -2.24
C SER A 16 -15.90 -8.05 -1.69
N GLU A 17 -16.66 -7.61 -0.68
CA GLU A 17 -16.41 -6.32 -0.03
C GLU A 17 -14.98 -6.21 0.52
N GLN A 18 -14.44 -7.28 1.08
CA GLN A 18 -13.09 -7.33 1.64
C GLN A 18 -12.03 -7.20 0.55
N GLU A 19 -12.21 -7.88 -0.58
CA GLU A 19 -11.32 -7.76 -1.74
C GLU A 19 -11.39 -6.35 -2.34
N LEU A 20 -12.58 -5.76 -2.44
CA LEU A 20 -12.72 -4.38 -2.94
C LEU A 20 -12.01 -3.36 -2.03
N ILE A 21 -12.11 -3.54 -0.71
CA ILE A 21 -11.37 -2.73 0.27
C ILE A 21 -9.86 -2.92 0.09
N LEU A 22 -9.39 -4.16 -0.11
CA LEU A 22 -8.00 -4.46 -0.41
C LEU A 22 -7.53 -3.70 -1.66
N GLU A 23 -8.27 -3.79 -2.76
CA GLU A 23 -7.93 -3.07 -4.00
C GLU A 23 -7.88 -1.56 -3.80
N LEU A 24 -8.81 -0.99 -3.04
CA LEU A 24 -8.83 0.45 -2.76
C LEU A 24 -7.61 0.89 -1.93
N VAL A 25 -7.25 0.11 -0.91
CA VAL A 25 -6.05 0.41 -0.09
C VAL A 25 -4.78 0.26 -0.91
N LEU A 26 -4.67 -0.77 -1.74
CA LEU A 26 -3.52 -0.97 -2.62
C LEU A 26 -3.40 0.16 -3.65
N LEU A 27 -4.51 0.62 -4.24
CA LEU A 27 -4.52 1.75 -5.15
C LEU A 27 -4.00 3.03 -4.48
N LEU A 28 -4.46 3.32 -3.25
CA LEU A 28 -4.00 4.48 -2.50
C LEU A 28 -2.50 4.38 -2.13
N PHE A 29 -2.03 3.18 -1.82
CA PHE A 29 -0.61 2.92 -1.56
C PHE A 29 0.23 3.15 -2.82
N GLN A 30 -0.18 2.58 -3.96
CA GLN A 30 0.52 2.72 -5.25
C GLN A 30 0.54 4.17 -5.79
N GLN A 31 -0.36 5.03 -5.31
CA GLN A 31 -0.43 6.45 -5.66
C GLN A 31 0.29 7.35 -4.63
N ASP A 32 1.08 6.77 -3.73
CA ASP A 32 1.81 7.45 -2.65
C ASP A 32 0.90 8.31 -1.76
N LYS A 33 -0.39 7.95 -1.64
CA LYS A 33 -1.36 8.67 -0.80
C LYS A 33 -1.34 8.19 0.65
N ILE A 34 -0.91 6.95 0.87
CA ILE A 34 -0.77 6.35 2.20
C ILE A 34 0.51 5.53 2.26
N SER A 35 1.17 5.53 3.42
CA SER A 35 2.37 4.72 3.65
C SER A 35 2.04 3.24 3.84
N LEU A 36 3.05 2.37 3.70
CA LEU A 36 2.94 0.94 3.96
C LEU A 36 2.32 0.65 5.34
N GLY A 37 2.76 1.37 6.37
CA GLY A 37 2.24 1.21 7.74
C GLY A 37 0.77 1.64 7.88
N LYS A 38 0.34 2.66 7.12
CA LYS A 38 -1.07 3.09 7.10
C LYS A 38 -1.95 2.09 6.36
N ALA A 39 -1.48 1.58 5.22
CA ALA A 39 -2.18 0.54 4.44
C ALA A 39 -2.36 -0.75 5.26
N ALA A 40 -1.31 -1.22 5.92
CA ALA A 40 -1.37 -2.42 6.76
C ALA A 40 -2.39 -2.26 7.91
N ARG A 41 -2.44 -1.08 8.54
CA ARG A 41 -3.42 -0.76 9.59
C ARG A 41 -4.86 -0.71 9.07
N LEU A 42 -5.08 -0.19 7.85
CA LEU A 42 -6.43 -0.12 7.26
C LEU A 42 -6.98 -1.51 6.90
N LEU A 43 -6.09 -2.44 6.57
CA LEU A 43 -6.43 -3.83 6.25
C LEU A 43 -6.42 -4.76 7.47
N ASP A 44 -6.09 -4.23 8.65
CA ASP A 44 -5.92 -4.99 9.89
C ASP A 44 -4.96 -6.19 9.76
N ILE A 45 -3.86 -5.99 9.04
CA ILE A 45 -2.80 -6.98 8.86
C ILE A 45 -1.43 -6.43 9.31
N SER A 46 -0.47 -7.33 9.54
CA SER A 46 0.90 -6.92 9.79
C SER A 46 1.53 -6.32 8.53
N GLN A 47 2.55 -5.46 8.71
CA GLN A 47 3.30 -4.93 7.56
C GLN A 47 3.94 -6.04 6.71
N ILE A 48 4.42 -7.12 7.35
CA ILE A 48 4.93 -8.31 6.63
C ILE A 48 3.82 -8.97 5.82
N GLY A 49 2.60 -9.06 6.35
CA GLY A 49 1.44 -9.58 5.63
C GLY A 49 1.15 -8.76 4.37
N LEU A 50 1.15 -7.43 4.50
CA LEU A 50 0.97 -6.54 3.34
C LEU A 50 2.11 -6.67 2.33
N GLN A 51 3.36 -6.74 2.77
CA GLN A 51 4.52 -6.92 1.89
C GLN A 51 4.42 -8.21 1.07
N ARG A 52 3.87 -9.30 1.64
CA ARG A 52 3.62 -10.54 0.89
C ARG A 52 2.57 -10.34 -0.21
N ILE A 53 1.47 -9.66 0.10
CA ILE A 53 0.43 -9.33 -0.90
C ILE A 53 1.02 -8.48 -2.02
N LEU A 54 1.82 -7.47 -1.69
CA LEU A 54 2.50 -6.62 -2.67
C LEU A 54 3.43 -7.44 -3.56
N ALA A 55 4.25 -8.31 -2.97
CA ALA A 55 5.18 -9.17 -3.70
C ALA A 55 4.47 -10.17 -4.63
N GLU A 56 3.40 -10.81 -4.17
CA GLU A 56 2.59 -11.73 -4.99
C GLU A 56 1.97 -11.03 -6.20
N ARG A 57 1.71 -9.73 -6.10
CA ARG A 57 1.13 -8.89 -7.16
C ARG A 57 2.17 -8.12 -7.97
N GLY A 58 3.46 -8.30 -7.69
CA GLY A 58 4.55 -7.57 -8.35
C GLY A 58 4.55 -6.07 -8.08
N ILE A 59 3.95 -5.62 -6.97
CA ILE A 59 3.94 -4.22 -6.56
C ILE A 59 5.20 -3.95 -5.74
N ASN A 60 6.01 -3.00 -6.20
CA ASN A 60 7.21 -2.60 -5.47
C ASN A 60 6.84 -1.97 -4.12
N ILE A 61 7.52 -2.43 -3.07
CA ILE A 61 7.34 -1.95 -1.68
C ILE A 61 8.10 -0.63 -1.48
N HIS A 62 9.16 -0.44 -2.27
CA HIS A 62 9.95 0.76 -2.26
C HIS A 62 9.31 1.82 -3.15
N TYR A 63 9.42 3.05 -2.68
CA TYR A 63 9.34 4.21 -3.54
C TYR A 63 10.35 4.08 -4.69
N ASP A 64 10.21 4.93 -5.70
CA ASP A 64 11.00 4.83 -6.92
C ASP A 64 12.52 4.83 -6.65
N VAL A 65 13.29 4.57 -7.71
CA VAL A 65 14.76 4.54 -7.61
C VAL A 65 15.30 5.85 -7.00
N ALA A 66 14.62 6.99 -7.19
CA ALA A 66 15.08 8.27 -6.65
C ALA A 66 14.98 8.31 -5.13
N GLU A 67 13.89 7.86 -4.55
CA GLU A 67 13.74 7.82 -3.08
C GLU A 67 14.71 6.84 -2.41
N PHE A 68 15.02 5.71 -3.05
CA PHE A 68 16.09 4.83 -2.58
C PHE A 68 17.45 5.55 -2.56
N HIS A 69 17.75 6.37 -3.58
CA HIS A 69 18.98 7.16 -3.58
C HIS A 69 18.97 8.23 -2.49
N GLU A 70 17.83 8.89 -2.23
CA GLU A 70 17.70 9.84 -1.13
C GLU A 70 17.97 9.19 0.23
N ASP A 71 17.44 7.99 0.47
CA ASP A 71 17.72 7.24 1.69
C ASP A 71 19.23 6.90 1.82
N ILE A 72 19.88 6.48 0.74
CA ILE A 72 21.32 6.20 0.75
C ILE A 72 22.13 7.47 1.04
N GLU A 73 21.80 8.61 0.44
CA GLU A 73 22.46 9.88 0.75
C GLU A 73 22.22 10.29 2.20
N HIS A 74 20.99 10.14 2.72
CA HIS A 74 20.68 10.39 4.12
C HIS A 74 21.47 9.51 5.09
N LEU A 75 21.68 8.24 4.76
CA LEU A 75 22.51 7.34 5.55
C LEU A 75 23.99 7.75 5.51
N ARG A 76 24.49 8.16 4.34
CA ARG A 76 25.88 8.59 4.13
C ARG A 76 26.16 9.91 4.88
N ASP A 77 25.25 10.87 4.83
CA ASP A 77 25.34 12.14 5.57
C ASP A 77 25.39 11.95 7.09
N LYS A 78 24.69 10.92 7.60
CA LYS A 78 24.73 10.54 9.01
C LYS A 78 25.94 9.69 9.39
N GLY A 79 26.76 9.28 8.42
CA GLY A 79 27.89 8.37 8.62
C GLY A 79 27.47 6.96 9.05
N TRP A 80 26.25 6.55 8.69
CA TRP A 80 25.75 5.20 8.95
C TRP A 80 26.10 4.22 7.82
N LEU A 81 26.68 4.72 6.73
CA LEU A 81 27.07 3.99 5.53
C LEU A 81 28.45 4.45 5.05
#